data_AF-A0A969NFB6-F1
#
_entry.id   AF-A0A969NFB6-F1
#
_cell.length_a   1.000
_cell.length_b   1.000
_cell.length_c   1.000
_cell.angle_alpha   90.00
_cell.angle_beta   90.00
_cell.angle_gamma   90.00
#
_symmetry.space_group_name_H-M   'P 1'
#
loop_
_entity.id
_entity.type
_entity.pdbx_description
1 polymer ?
#
loop_
_entity_poly.entity_id
_entity_poly.type
_entity_poly.pdbx_seq_one_letter_code
_entity_poly.pdbx_strand_id
1 'polypeptide(L)'
;MYVSHFIQVMNLAVLRGEFPVNVRKFYGFKPSQSNVPPLNTEAELVEIGKGLIKGEKERTMSGGSPILSPKISLVNMHYDKFLEASNQHQKLKDNSAKANLKVASLRTKADEIILEIWNEVEAHFEELNLAERREQSMQYGLVYVYRKSEKESIKRFMQMSA
;
A
#
# COMPACT_ATOMS: atom_id res chain seq x y z
N MET A 1 17.65 10.49 -2.32
CA MET A 1 18.47 11.56 -2.96
C MET A 1 19.70 11.92 -2.12
N TYR A 2 19.58 12.32 -0.84
CA TYR A 2 20.76 12.70 -0.03
C TYR A 2 21.65 11.54 0.44
N VAL A 3 21.07 10.41 0.86
CA VAL A 3 21.81 9.19 1.23
C VAL A 3 22.64 8.68 0.04
N SER A 4 21.99 8.51 -1.12
CA SER A 4 22.66 8.07 -2.35
C SER A 4 23.75 9.06 -2.80
N HIS A 5 23.47 10.38 -2.76
CA HIS A 5 24.42 11.42 -3.15
C HIS A 5 25.64 11.45 -2.22
N PHE A 6 25.46 11.29 -0.91
CA PHE A 6 26.56 11.19 0.04
C PHE A 6 27.48 10.01 -0.28
N ILE A 7 26.92 8.84 -0.59
CA ILE A 7 27.68 7.65 -0.99
C ILE A 7 28.44 7.89 -2.29
N GLN A 8 27.81 8.53 -3.28
CA GLN A 8 28.46 8.88 -4.54
C GLN A 8 29.66 9.81 -4.32
N VAL A 9 29.49 10.87 -3.54
CA VAL A 9 30.57 11.84 -3.31
C VAL A 9 31.70 11.23 -2.49
N MET A 10 31.39 10.40 -1.50
CA MET A 10 32.39 9.60 -0.78
C MET A 10 33.19 8.73 -1.76
N ASN A 11 32.52 8.00 -2.65
CA ASN A 11 33.18 7.14 -3.63
C ASN A 11 34.02 7.94 -4.63
N LEU A 12 33.55 9.11 -5.07
CA LEU A 12 34.31 10.01 -5.95
C LEU A 12 35.55 10.59 -5.25
N ALA A 13 35.45 10.95 -3.97
CA ALA A 13 36.59 11.42 -3.18
C ALA A 13 37.65 10.32 -3.01
N VAL A 14 37.23 9.06 -2.82
CA VAL A 14 38.16 7.92 -2.83
C VAL A 14 38.80 7.75 -4.22
N LEU A 15 38.03 7.89 -5.30
CA LEU A 15 38.53 7.77 -6.67
C LEU A 15 39.55 8.86 -7.02
N ARG A 16 39.39 10.08 -6.49
CA ARG A 16 40.35 11.18 -6.63
C ARG A 16 41.59 11.06 -5.72
N GLY A 17 41.62 10.07 -4.82
CA GLY A 17 42.71 9.89 -3.86
C GLY A 17 42.65 10.84 -2.66
N GLU A 18 41.57 11.59 -2.48
CA GLU A 18 41.36 12.46 -1.31
C GLU A 18 41.11 11.65 -0.03
N PHE A 19 40.51 10.46 -0.18
CA PHE A 19 40.28 9.52 0.92
C PHE A 19 40.86 8.14 0.59
N PRO A 20 41.42 7.43 1.59
CA PRO A 20 41.83 6.06 1.40
C PRO A 20 40.61 5.15 1.25
N VAL A 21 40.77 4.05 0.50
CA VAL A 21 39.74 3.04 0.22
C VAL A 21 39.09 2.49 1.51
N ASN A 22 39.85 2.43 2.61
CA ASN A 22 39.37 1.98 3.91
C ASN A 22 38.30 2.88 4.55
N VAL A 23 38.14 4.13 4.09
CA VAL A 23 37.09 5.05 4.60
C VAL A 23 35.69 4.46 4.44
N ARG A 24 35.47 3.62 3.41
CA ARG A 24 34.22 2.89 3.20
C ARG A 24 33.77 2.05 4.39
N LYS A 25 34.71 1.54 5.20
CA LYS A 25 34.42 0.70 6.37
C LYS A 25 33.69 1.46 7.47
N PHE A 26 33.95 2.76 7.64
CA PHE A 26 33.24 3.59 8.63
C PHE A 26 31.73 3.60 8.36
N TYR A 27 31.34 3.49 7.10
CA TYR A 27 29.95 3.53 6.67
C TYR A 27 29.32 2.14 6.52
N GLY A 28 30.01 1.07 6.91
CA GLY A 28 29.54 -0.31 6.77
C GLY A 28 29.72 -0.92 5.37
N PHE A 29 30.49 -0.27 4.48
CA PHE A 29 30.75 -0.79 3.13
C PHE A 29 32.09 -1.53 3.04
N LYS A 30 32.17 -2.47 2.09
CA LYS A 30 33.43 -3.14 1.75
C LYS A 30 34.39 -2.14 1.07
N PRO A 31 35.71 -2.24 1.28
CA PRO A 31 36.68 -1.37 0.59
C PRO A 31 36.57 -1.42 -0.95
N SER A 32 36.23 -2.57 -1.51
CA SER A 32 36.02 -2.76 -2.96
C SER A 32 34.70 -2.20 -3.49
N GLN A 33 33.77 -1.78 -2.63
CA GLN A 33 32.44 -1.34 -3.03
C GLN A 33 32.46 0.13 -3.46
N SER A 34 32.64 0.38 -4.75
CA SER A 34 32.68 1.72 -5.36
C SER A 34 31.32 2.26 -5.83
N ASN A 35 30.28 1.44 -5.76
CA ASN A 35 28.93 1.78 -6.23
C ASN A 35 27.96 2.03 -5.06
N VAL A 36 26.90 2.78 -5.34
CA VAL A 36 25.79 2.97 -4.40
C VAL A 36 25.06 1.63 -4.24
N PRO A 37 24.85 1.11 -3.02
CA PRO A 37 24.03 -0.07 -2.78
C PRO A 37 22.56 0.19 -3.17
N PRO A 38 21.74 -0.87 -3.30
CA PRO A 38 20.30 -0.72 -3.46
C PRO A 38 19.67 0.10 -2.33
N LEU A 39 18.75 1.00 -2.70
CA LEU A 39 17.98 1.86 -1.79
C LEU A 39 16.50 1.84 -2.22
N ASN A 40 16.01 0.66 -2.58
CA ASN A 40 14.70 0.48 -3.19
C ASN A 40 13.61 0.23 -2.14
N THR A 41 14.01 -0.28 -0.97
CA THR A 41 13.12 -0.53 0.14
C THR A 41 13.34 0.47 1.27
N GLU A 42 12.30 0.65 2.08
CA GLU A 42 12.35 1.46 3.29
C GLU A 42 13.42 0.95 4.27
N ALA A 43 13.47 -0.36 4.49
CA ALA A 43 14.42 -1.00 5.38
C ALA A 43 15.88 -0.75 4.96
N GLU A 44 16.20 -0.89 3.67
CA GLU A 44 17.53 -0.60 3.13
C GLU A 44 17.93 0.87 3.37
N LEU A 45 17.00 1.81 3.12
CA LEU A 45 17.26 3.24 3.32
C LEU A 45 17.48 3.58 4.80
N VAL A 46 16.70 2.95 5.69
CA VAL A 46 16.84 3.11 7.14
C VAL A 46 18.21 2.60 7.61
N GLU A 47 18.57 1.39 7.23
CA GLU A 47 19.84 0.77 7.64
C GLU A 47 21.04 1.56 7.13
N ILE A 48 21.07 1.84 5.83
CA ILE A 48 22.20 2.54 5.20
C ILE A 48 22.26 3.99 5.69
N GLY A 49 21.13 4.69 5.78
CA GLY A 49 21.08 6.07 6.27
C GLY A 49 21.66 6.20 7.68
N LYS A 50 21.25 5.29 8.59
CA LYS A 50 21.78 5.22 9.96
C LYS A 50 23.29 4.93 9.97
N GLY A 51 23.74 4.00 9.12
CA GLY A 51 25.16 3.67 8.95
C GLY A 51 26.00 4.86 8.50
N LEU A 52 25.51 5.65 7.53
CA LEU A 52 26.20 6.85 7.05
C LEU A 52 26.37 7.92 8.15
N ILE A 53 25.28 8.22 8.86
CA ILE A 53 25.26 9.25 9.91
C ILE A 53 26.21 8.88 11.04
N LYS A 54 26.15 7.62 11.49
CA LYS A 54 27.06 7.11 12.53
C LYS A 54 28.52 7.10 12.04
N GLY A 55 28.75 6.56 10.85
CA GLY A 55 30.09 6.42 10.27
C GLY A 55 30.78 7.75 10.04
N GLU A 56 30.07 8.77 9.55
CA GLU A 56 30.67 10.09 9.34
C GLU A 56 31.03 10.78 10.66
N LYS A 57 30.19 10.61 11.68
CA LYS A 57 30.48 11.11 13.03
C LYS A 57 31.74 10.47 13.57
N GLU A 58 31.86 9.14 13.49
CA GLU A 58 33.04 8.40 13.94
C GLU A 58 34.30 8.84 13.18
N ARG A 59 34.23 8.93 11.86
CA ARG A 59 35.36 9.34 11.02
C ARG A 59 35.85 10.76 11.34
N THR A 60 34.92 11.69 11.56
CA THR A 60 35.24 13.08 11.91
C THR A 60 35.84 13.15 13.32
N MET A 61 35.31 12.38 14.28
CA MET A 61 35.87 12.28 15.63
C MET A 61 37.28 11.67 15.65
N SER A 62 37.59 10.77 14.72
CA SER A 62 38.94 10.21 14.54
C SER A 62 39.89 11.14 13.76
N GLY A 63 39.53 12.41 13.54
CA GLY A 63 40.38 13.41 12.87
C GLY A 63 40.27 13.43 11.34
N GLY A 64 39.32 12.70 10.75
CA GLY A 64 39.09 12.71 9.30
C GLY A 64 38.37 13.98 8.83
N SER A 65 38.78 14.53 7.68
CA SER A 65 38.16 15.74 7.10
C SER A 65 36.72 15.47 6.64
N PRO A 66 35.70 16.22 7.07
CA PRO A 66 34.29 15.94 6.81
C PRO A 66 33.91 16.02 5.32
N ILE A 67 32.91 15.24 4.91
CA ILE A 67 32.27 15.37 3.59
C ILE A 67 31.25 16.50 3.66
N LEU A 68 31.40 17.50 2.79
CA LEU A 68 30.64 18.74 2.86
C LEU A 68 29.49 18.86 1.83
N SER A 69 29.48 18.02 0.81
CA SER A 69 28.53 18.11 -0.30
C SER A 69 27.99 16.73 -0.65
N PRO A 70 26.87 16.29 -0.04
CA PRO A 70 26.11 16.98 0.99
C PRO A 70 26.76 16.86 2.37
N LYS A 71 26.57 17.88 3.23
CA LYS A 71 26.94 17.81 4.65
C LYS A 71 26.14 16.70 5.33
N ILE A 72 26.76 15.99 6.27
CA ILE A 72 26.06 14.93 7.00
C ILE A 72 24.86 15.43 7.80
N SER A 73 24.89 16.68 8.27
CA SER A 73 23.73 17.31 8.93
C SER A 73 22.51 17.39 8.01
N LEU A 74 22.71 17.63 6.71
CA LEU A 74 21.64 17.65 5.72
C LEU A 74 21.11 16.24 5.46
N VAL A 75 22.01 15.25 5.37
CA VAL A 75 21.62 13.83 5.27
C VAL A 75 20.78 13.42 6.48
N ASN A 76 21.22 13.77 7.70
CA ASN A 76 20.50 13.47 8.94
C ASN A 76 19.10 14.12 8.97
N MET A 77 18.99 15.41 8.65
CA MET A 77 17.69 16.09 8.62
C MET A 77 16.70 15.41 7.66
N HIS A 78 17.16 15.02 6.46
CA HIS A 78 16.31 14.34 5.49
C HIS A 78 16.00 12.89 5.87
N TYR A 79 16.94 12.22 6.54
CA TYR A 79 16.75 10.89 7.11
C TYR A 79 15.69 10.92 8.22
N ASP A 80 15.74 11.90 9.13
CA ASP A 80 14.76 12.04 10.22
C ASP A 80 13.36 12.32 9.66
N LYS A 81 13.24 13.22 8.67
CA LYS A 81 11.97 13.46 7.95
C LYS A 81 11.43 12.20 7.29
N PHE A 82 12.32 11.39 6.72
CA PHE A 82 11.92 10.12 6.11
C PHE A 82 11.38 9.14 7.16
N LEU A 83 12.06 8.99 8.31
CA LEU A 83 11.59 8.13 9.40
C LEU A 83 10.24 8.57 9.95
N GLU A 84 10.02 9.87 10.09
CA GLU A 84 8.73 10.39 10.52
C GLU A 84 7.62 10.04 9.52
N ALA A 85 7.85 10.30 8.23
CA ALA A 85 6.90 9.98 7.16
C ALA A 85 6.62 8.48 7.06
N SER A 86 7.65 7.64 7.20
CA SER A 86 7.55 6.18 7.23
C SER A 86 6.66 5.71 8.39
N ASN A 87 6.92 6.21 9.61
CA ASN A 87 6.12 5.87 10.78
C ASN A 87 4.67 6.31 10.64
N GLN A 88 4.43 7.50 10.08
CA GLN A 88 3.08 7.97 9.79
C GLN A 88 2.38 7.08 8.75
N HIS A 89 3.08 6.69 7.69
CA HIS A 89 2.56 5.80 6.67
C HIS A 89 2.18 4.42 7.23
N GLN A 90 3.01 3.85 8.11
CA GLN A 90 2.70 2.58 8.78
C GLN A 90 1.42 2.70 9.63
N LYS A 91 1.29 3.77 10.42
CA LYS A 91 0.07 4.02 11.21
C LYS A 91 -1.18 4.13 10.34
N LEU A 92 -1.09 4.82 9.21
CA LEU A 92 -2.21 4.96 8.27
C LEU A 92 -2.60 3.62 7.64
N LYS A 93 -1.62 2.79 7.28
CA LYS A 93 -1.86 1.42 6.79
C LYS A 93 -2.59 0.58 7.83
N ASP A 94 -2.13 0.58 9.08
CA ASP A 94 -2.74 -0.20 10.16
C ASP A 94 -4.17 0.26 10.44
N ASN A 95 -4.41 1.57 10.44
CA ASN A 95 -5.75 2.14 10.62
C ASN A 95 -6.69 1.77 9.46
N SER A 96 -6.20 1.85 8.21
CA SER A 96 -6.96 1.43 7.03
C SER A 96 -7.30 -0.06 7.08
N ALA A 97 -6.36 -0.92 7.46
CA ALA A 97 -6.60 -2.35 7.62
C ALA A 97 -7.68 -2.63 8.67
N LYS A 98 -7.63 -1.97 9.83
CA LYS A 98 -8.66 -2.08 10.88
C LYS A 98 -10.02 -1.61 10.40
N ALA A 99 -10.09 -0.47 9.71
CA ALA A 99 -11.34 0.04 9.16
C ALA A 99 -11.94 -0.92 8.12
N ASN A 100 -11.11 -1.50 7.26
CA ASN A 100 -11.54 -2.48 6.27
C ASN A 100 -12.10 -3.76 6.92
N LEU A 101 -11.47 -4.26 7.99
CA LEU A 101 -11.99 -5.40 8.75
C LEU A 101 -13.37 -5.10 9.35
N LYS A 102 -13.57 -3.90 9.89
CA LYS A 102 -14.88 -3.48 10.42
C LYS A 102 -15.94 -3.37 9.33
N VAL A 103 -15.59 -2.84 8.16
CA VAL A 103 -16.50 -2.80 7.01
C VAL A 103 -16.85 -4.21 6.56
N ALA A 104 -15.87 -5.11 6.50
CA ALA A 104 -16.11 -6.51 6.13
C ALA A 104 -17.08 -7.20 7.09
N SER A 105 -16.94 -7.00 8.41
CA SER A 105 -17.90 -7.57 9.38
C SER A 105 -19.30 -6.97 9.26
N LEU A 106 -19.40 -5.67 8.97
CA LEU A 106 -20.70 -5.02 8.76
C LEU A 106 -21.39 -5.50 7.48
N ARG A 107 -20.62 -5.84 6.43
CA ARG A 107 -21.17 -6.42 5.19
C ARG A 107 -21.86 -7.74 5.44
N THR A 108 -21.27 -8.63 6.23
CA THR A 108 -21.93 -9.89 6.61
C THR A 108 -23.29 -9.65 7.25
N LYS A 109 -23.37 -8.69 8.19
CA LYS A 109 -24.65 -8.38 8.82
C LYS A 109 -25.65 -7.72 7.86
N ALA A 110 -25.17 -6.87 6.97
CA ALA A 110 -26.01 -6.27 5.93
C ALA A 110 -26.57 -7.35 4.98
N ASP A 111 -25.75 -8.32 4.57
CA ASP A 111 -26.18 -9.43 3.70
C ASP A 111 -27.27 -10.29 4.38
N GLU A 112 -27.14 -10.56 5.69
CA GLU A 112 -28.18 -11.23 6.48
C GLU A 112 -29.50 -10.45 6.47
N ILE A 113 -29.45 -9.14 6.71
CA ILE A 113 -30.64 -8.28 6.73
C ILE A 113 -31.28 -8.21 5.33
N ILE A 114 -30.47 -8.11 4.27
CA ILE A 114 -30.97 -8.11 2.89
C ILE A 114 -31.70 -9.41 2.59
N LEU A 115 -31.15 -10.56 3.02
CA LEU A 115 -31.78 -11.85 2.85
C LEU A 115 -33.10 -11.96 3.65
N GLU A 116 -33.11 -11.46 4.88
CA GLU A 116 -34.30 -11.44 5.72
C GLU A 116 -35.44 -10.62 5.07
N ILE A 117 -35.13 -9.40 4.61
CA ILE A 117 -36.08 -8.55 3.89
C ILE A 117 -36.57 -9.23 2.61
N TRP A 118 -35.67 -9.85 1.84
CA TRP A 118 -36.05 -10.59 0.63
C TRP A 118 -37.10 -11.65 0.96
N ASN A 119 -36.82 -12.49 1.97
CA ASN A 119 -37.70 -13.59 2.35
C ASN A 119 -39.05 -13.08 2.87
N GLU A 120 -39.06 -11.99 3.64
CA GLU A 120 -40.29 -11.37 4.15
C GLU A 120 -41.17 -10.85 3.01
N VAL A 121 -40.59 -10.15 2.03
CA VAL A 121 -41.33 -9.64 0.87
C VAL A 121 -41.89 -10.79 0.01
N GLU A 122 -41.10 -11.83 -0.25
CA GLU A 122 -41.57 -13.00 -1.00
C GLU A 122 -42.71 -13.74 -0.28
N ALA A 123 -42.60 -13.90 1.05
CA ALA A 123 -43.64 -14.55 1.85
C ALA A 123 -44.94 -13.72 1.86
N HIS A 124 -44.84 -12.39 1.91
CA HIS A 124 -46.02 -11.51 1.90
C HIS A 124 -46.87 -11.66 0.63
N PHE A 125 -46.24 -11.93 -0.51
CA PHE A 125 -46.90 -12.09 -1.82
C PHE A 125 -47.00 -13.55 -2.28
N GLU A 126 -46.85 -14.52 -1.36
CA GLU A 126 -46.84 -15.96 -1.69
C GLU A 126 -48.18 -16.44 -2.28
N GLU A 127 -49.30 -15.84 -1.89
CA GLU A 127 -50.63 -16.22 -2.42
C GLU A 127 -50.90 -15.67 -3.83
N LEU A 128 -50.11 -14.70 -4.31
CA LEU A 128 -50.27 -14.11 -5.63
C LEU A 128 -49.71 -15.02 -6.74
N ASN A 129 -50.21 -14.82 -7.96
CA ASN A 129 -49.67 -15.48 -9.14
C ASN A 129 -48.22 -15.03 -9.41
N LEU A 130 -47.45 -15.84 -10.14
CA LEU A 130 -46.02 -15.59 -10.36
C LEU A 130 -45.70 -14.23 -11.01
N ALA A 131 -46.58 -13.70 -11.85
CA ALA A 131 -46.35 -12.42 -12.53
C ALA A 131 -46.62 -11.24 -11.59
N GLU A 132 -47.76 -11.28 -10.90
CA GLU A 132 -48.17 -10.27 -9.91
C GLU A 132 -47.24 -10.25 -8.70
N ARG A 133 -46.82 -11.43 -8.20
CA ARG A 133 -45.84 -11.54 -7.11
C ARG A 133 -44.55 -10.80 -7.47
N ARG A 134 -44.01 -11.06 -8.66
CA ARG A 134 -42.79 -10.38 -9.13
C ARG A 134 -42.99 -8.89 -9.27
N GLU A 135 -44.13 -8.47 -9.83
CA GLU A 135 -44.46 -7.05 -9.99
C GLU A 135 -44.52 -6.32 -8.64
N GLN A 136 -45.22 -6.89 -7.65
CA GLN A 136 -45.34 -6.30 -6.32
C GLN A 136 -44.00 -6.30 -5.58
N SER A 137 -43.26 -7.40 -5.59
CA SER A 137 -41.94 -7.49 -4.96
C SER A 137 -40.91 -6.52 -5.58
N MET A 138 -40.98 -6.26 -6.89
CA MET A 138 -40.10 -5.27 -7.54
C MET A 138 -40.32 -3.85 -7.00
N GLN A 139 -41.49 -3.52 -6.46
CA GLN A 139 -41.73 -2.21 -5.81
C GLN A 139 -40.90 -2.01 -4.53
N TYR A 140 -40.52 -3.10 -3.86
CA TYR A 140 -39.64 -3.12 -2.70
C TYR A 140 -38.15 -3.11 -3.08
N GLY A 141 -37.83 -3.03 -4.38
CA GLY A 141 -36.46 -3.01 -4.88
C GLY A 141 -35.84 -4.38 -5.15
N LEU A 142 -36.62 -5.47 -5.07
CA LEU A 142 -36.14 -6.79 -5.50
C LEU A 142 -35.95 -6.80 -7.02
N VAL A 143 -34.82 -7.34 -7.48
CA VAL A 143 -34.52 -7.45 -8.91
C VAL A 143 -34.45 -8.92 -9.30
N TYR A 144 -35.36 -9.35 -10.17
CA TYR A 144 -35.40 -10.71 -10.69
C TYR A 144 -34.56 -10.84 -11.96
N VAL A 145 -33.69 -11.84 -11.99
CA VAL A 145 -32.89 -12.17 -13.17
C VAL A 145 -33.42 -13.45 -13.82
N TYR A 146 -33.96 -13.33 -15.04
CA TYR A 146 -34.47 -14.47 -15.80
C TYR A 146 -33.37 -15.40 -16.28
N ARG A 147 -33.57 -16.71 -16.13
CA ARG A 147 -32.68 -17.73 -16.71
C ARG A 147 -32.81 -17.77 -18.24
N LYS A 148 -31.78 -18.24 -18.94
CA LYS A 148 -31.78 -18.35 -20.42
C LYS A 148 -32.98 -19.14 -20.96
N SER A 149 -33.35 -20.25 -20.30
CA SER A 149 -34.50 -21.07 -20.67
C SER A 149 -35.85 -20.37 -20.47
N GLU A 150 -35.97 -19.56 -19.43
CA GLU A 150 -37.19 -18.80 -19.13
C GLU A 150 -37.39 -17.65 -20.12
N LYS A 151 -36.31 -17.01 -20.57
CA LYS A 151 -36.36 -15.97 -21.63
C LYS A 151 -36.88 -16.52 -22.95
N GLU A 152 -36.53 -17.76 -23.32
CA GLU A 152 -37.05 -18.39 -24.54
C GLU A 152 -38.53 -18.75 -24.43
N SER A 153 -38.97 -19.28 -23.29
CA SER A 153 -40.38 -19.60 -23.06
C SER A 153 -41.27 -18.36 -23.09
N ILE A 154 -40.82 -17.23 -22.51
CA ILE A 154 -41.54 -15.95 -22.57
C ILE A 154 -41.63 -15.45 -24.02
N LYS A 155 -40.54 -15.54 -24.79
CA LYS A 155 -40.53 -15.19 -26.22
C LYS A 155 -41.50 -16.02 -27.05
N ARG A 156 -41.56 -17.34 -26.83
CA ARG A 156 -42.49 -18.25 -27.53
C ARG A 156 -43.94 -17.95 -27.15
N PHE A 157 -44.21 -17.69 -25.88
CA PHE A 157 -45.55 -17.36 -25.40
C PHE A 157 -46.07 -16.06 -26.03
N MET A 158 -45.23 -15.02 -26.14
CA MET A 158 -45.56 -13.76 -26.83
C MET A 158 -45.74 -13.92 -28.35
N GLN A 159 -45.09 -14.90 -28.99
CA GLN A 159 -45.27 -15.18 -30.42
C GLN A 159 -46.53 -16.00 -30.74
N MET A 160 -47.08 -16.73 -29.78
CA MET A 160 -48.30 -17.55 -29.95
C MET A 160 -49.60 -16.81 -29.60
N SER A 161 -49.50 -15.64 -28.96
CA SER A 161 -50.64 -14.81 -28.53
C SER A 161 -50.81 -13.55 -29.39
N ALA A 162 -50.08 -13.46 -30.51
CA ALA A 162 -50.22 -12.49 -31.59
C ALA A 162 -50.76 -13.17 -32.85
#